data_AF-A0A2P5YEM1-F1
#
_entry.id   AF-A0A2P5YEM1-F1
#
_cell.length_a   1.000
_cell.length_b   1.000
_cell.length_c   1.000
_cell.angle_alpha   90.00
_cell.angle_beta   90.00
_cell.angle_gamma   90.00
#
_symmetry.space_group_name_H-M   'P 1'
#
loop_
_entity.id
_entity.type
_entity.pdbx_description
1 polymer ?
#
loop_
_entity_poly.entity_id
_entity_poly.type
_entity_poly.pdbx_seq_one_letter_code
_entity_poly.pdbx_strand_id
1 'polypeptide(L)'
;MEKSILKAELSKEMCTSPTVQPSDYNLGEYCPVFENLFEFCQIYTSGTIDAARRLNNQLCDIAINWAGGLHHAKKCEASGFCYINDLVLGILELLKYHARVLYIDIDVHHGDGVEEAFYFTDR
;
A
#
# COMPACT_ATOMS: atom_id res chain seq x y z
N MET A 1 5.53 18.51 26.18
CA MET A 1 6.16 17.24 26.60
C MET A 1 5.14 16.10 26.56
N GLU A 2 4.21 16.10 25.59
CA GLU A 2 3.02 15.20 25.58
C GLU A 2 2.71 14.62 24.18
N LYS A 3 3.50 14.93 23.15
CA LYS A 3 3.32 14.37 21.79
C LYS A 3 4.19 13.14 21.51
N SER A 4 5.18 12.85 22.35
CA SER A 4 6.09 11.71 22.19
C SER A 4 5.56 10.41 22.78
N ILE A 5 4.63 10.49 23.75
CA ILE A 5 4.07 9.30 24.43
C ILE A 5 3.06 8.59 23.52
N LEU A 6 2.24 9.34 22.77
CA LEU A 6 1.23 8.78 21.87
C LEU A 6 1.81 8.03 20.66
N LYS A 7 3.00 8.43 20.16
CA LYS A 7 3.68 7.72 19.04
C LYS A 7 4.26 6.37 19.47
N ALA A 8 4.62 6.20 20.74
CA ALA A 8 5.19 4.96 21.26
C ALA A 8 4.12 3.90 21.63
N GLU A 9 2.86 4.31 21.78
CA GLU A 9 1.75 3.39 22.09
C GLU A 9 1.21 2.70 20.83
N LEU A 10 1.13 3.41 19.70
CA LEU A 10 0.71 2.84 18.41
C LEU A 10 1.69 1.78 17.86
N SER A 11 2.99 1.86 18.18
CA SER A 11 3.96 0.82 17.79
C SER A 11 3.88 -0.44 18.65
N LYS A 12 3.29 -0.36 19.85
CA LYS A 12 3.13 -1.50 20.77
C LYS A 12 1.84 -2.27 20.56
N GLU A 13 0.74 -1.62 20.18
CA GLU A 13 -0.57 -2.29 20.07
C GLU A 13 -0.70 -3.26 18.88
N MET A 14 0.15 -3.15 17.86
CA MET A 14 0.14 -4.12 16.75
C MET A 14 0.70 -5.50 17.14
N CYS A 15 1.26 -5.64 18.36
CA CYS A 15 2.01 -6.82 18.81
C CYS A 15 1.61 -7.32 20.22
N THR A 16 0.39 -7.08 20.69
CA THR A 16 -0.05 -7.48 22.05
C THR A 16 -1.14 -8.56 22.10
N SER A 17 -1.63 -9.06 20.96
CA SER A 17 -2.43 -10.29 20.96
C SER A 17 -1.49 -11.51 20.96
N PRO A 18 -1.57 -12.44 21.95
CA PRO A 18 -0.68 -13.60 22.02
C PRO A 18 -0.88 -14.62 20.88
N THR A 19 -1.76 -14.33 19.91
CA THR A 19 -2.18 -15.23 18.84
C THR A 19 -1.60 -14.92 17.46
N VAL A 20 -0.88 -13.80 17.29
CA VAL A 20 -0.46 -13.32 15.96
C VAL A 20 1.02 -12.95 15.98
N GLN A 21 1.83 -13.62 15.16
CA GLN A 21 3.25 -13.38 15.02
C GLN A 21 3.56 -12.58 13.73
N PRO A 22 4.59 -11.72 13.70
CA PRO A 22 4.98 -10.99 12.48
C PRO A 22 5.22 -11.89 11.27
N SER A 23 5.75 -13.09 11.51
CA SER A 23 5.97 -14.12 10.49
C SER A 23 4.68 -14.58 9.80
N ASP A 24 3.53 -14.48 10.46
CA ASP A 24 2.23 -14.88 9.91
C ASP A 24 1.81 -13.96 8.73
N TYR A 25 2.40 -12.78 8.64
CA TYR A 25 2.21 -11.81 7.55
C TYR A 25 3.47 -11.57 6.71
N ASN A 26 4.44 -12.49 6.79
CA ASN A 26 5.74 -12.38 6.12
C ASN A 26 6.52 -11.10 6.48
N LEU A 27 6.36 -10.60 7.72
CA LEU A 27 7.21 -9.55 8.29
C LEU A 27 8.45 -10.20 8.88
N GLY A 28 9.63 -9.85 8.34
CA GLY A 28 10.87 -10.57 8.63
C GLY A 28 12.06 -10.00 7.86
N GLU A 29 12.98 -10.86 7.42
CA GLU A 29 14.25 -10.44 6.81
C GLU A 29 14.08 -9.53 5.58
N TYR A 30 13.16 -9.89 4.67
CA TYR A 30 12.89 -9.13 3.45
C TYR A 30 11.83 -8.02 3.61
N CYS A 31 11.11 -8.02 4.74
CA CYS A 31 10.11 -7.01 5.07
C CYS A 31 10.25 -6.66 6.57
N PRO A 32 11.36 -5.98 6.96
CA PRO A 32 11.68 -5.76 8.36
C PRO A 32 10.71 -4.82 9.05
N VAL A 33 10.46 -5.07 10.32
CA VAL A 33 9.76 -4.11 11.18
C VAL A 33 10.75 -3.02 11.60
N PHE A 34 10.41 -1.76 11.32
CA PHE A 34 11.22 -0.60 11.70
C PHE A 34 10.35 0.50 12.34
N GLU A 35 11.00 1.44 13.03
CA GLU A 35 10.32 2.56 13.67
C GLU A 35 9.56 3.40 12.63
N ASN A 36 8.29 3.70 12.90
CA ASN A 36 7.40 4.43 11.99
C ASN A 36 7.04 3.68 10.69
N LEU A 37 7.18 2.35 10.63
CA LEU A 37 6.73 1.53 9.49
C LEU A 37 5.30 1.88 9.04
N PHE A 38 4.36 2.01 9.99
CA PHE A 38 2.98 2.34 9.64
C PHE A 38 2.84 3.76 9.07
N GLU A 39 3.55 4.75 9.62
CA GLU A 39 3.56 6.13 9.10
C GLU A 39 4.17 6.18 7.69
N PHE A 40 5.23 5.41 7.45
CA PHE A 40 5.79 5.19 6.10
C PHE A 40 4.72 4.64 5.15
N CYS A 41 3.99 3.61 5.57
CA CYS A 41 2.88 3.04 4.82
C CYS A 41 1.77 4.04 4.49
N GLN A 42 1.40 4.87 5.47
CA GLN A 42 0.38 5.89 5.31
C GLN A 42 0.78 6.96 4.29
N ILE A 43 2.04 7.38 4.28
CA ILE A 43 2.51 8.47 3.40
C ILE A 43 2.38 8.06 1.93
N TYR A 44 2.95 6.92 1.51
CA TYR A 44 2.88 6.53 0.11
C TYR A 44 1.46 6.13 -0.31
N THR A 45 0.73 5.44 0.57
CA THR A 45 -0.63 4.97 0.27
C THR A 45 -1.60 6.13 0.09
N SER A 46 -1.56 7.11 1.00
CA SER A 46 -2.42 8.29 0.90
C SER A 46 -2.08 9.15 -0.31
N GLY A 47 -0.80 9.24 -0.68
CA GLY A 47 -0.36 9.91 -1.91
C GLY A 47 -0.99 9.30 -3.17
N THR A 48 -0.99 7.97 -3.29
CA THR A 48 -1.58 7.27 -4.44
C THR A 48 -3.11 7.40 -4.48
N ILE A 49 -3.78 7.32 -3.33
CA ILE A 49 -5.23 7.53 -3.25
C ILE A 49 -5.59 8.99 -3.58
N ASP A 50 -4.85 9.99 -3.09
CA ASP A 50 -5.10 11.40 -3.41
C ASP A 50 -4.86 11.68 -4.90
N ALA A 51 -3.82 11.09 -5.49
CA ALA A 51 -3.58 11.15 -6.94
C ALA A 51 -4.76 10.60 -7.75
N ALA A 52 -5.26 9.40 -7.40
CA ALA A 52 -6.44 8.81 -8.03
C ALA A 52 -7.70 9.69 -7.87
N ARG A 53 -7.90 10.25 -6.67
CA ARG A 53 -9.01 11.19 -6.41
C ARG A 53 -8.91 12.46 -7.26
N ARG A 54 -7.73 13.02 -7.45
CA ARG A 54 -7.54 14.22 -8.30
C ARG A 54 -7.86 13.92 -9.76
N LEU A 55 -7.46 12.75 -10.27
CA LEU A 55 -7.83 12.28 -11.61
C LEU A 55 -9.35 12.09 -11.76
N ASN A 56 -9.97 11.38 -10.82
CA ASN A 56 -11.44 11.16 -10.81
C ASN A 56 -12.23 12.48 -10.81
N ASN A 57 -11.74 13.49 -10.08
CA ASN A 57 -12.39 14.81 -9.97
C ASN A 57 -11.94 15.79 -11.05
N GLN A 58 -11.20 15.35 -12.07
CA GLN A 58 -10.74 16.19 -13.19
C GLN A 58 -9.95 17.42 -12.73
N LEU A 59 -9.23 17.32 -11.60
CA LEU A 59 -8.40 18.39 -11.05
C LEU A 59 -7.01 18.44 -11.68
N CYS A 60 -6.61 17.35 -12.35
CA CYS A 60 -5.39 17.26 -13.15
C CYS A 60 -5.54 16.16 -14.21
N ASP A 61 -4.73 16.24 -15.27
CA ASP A 61 -4.62 15.18 -16.27
C ASP A 61 -3.59 14.11 -15.88
N ILE A 62 -2.58 14.51 -15.09
CA ILE A 62 -1.49 13.66 -14.62
C ILE A 62 -1.27 13.94 -13.13
N ALA A 63 -1.12 12.88 -12.34
CA ALA A 63 -0.72 12.94 -10.95
C ALA A 63 0.47 12.00 -10.72
N ILE A 64 1.46 12.45 -9.95
CA ILE A 64 2.72 11.72 -9.73
C ILE A 64 2.92 11.52 -8.23
N ASN A 65 3.16 10.27 -7.83
CA ASN A 65 3.58 9.91 -6.48
C ASN A 65 4.81 9.00 -6.55
N TRP A 66 6.01 9.57 -6.42
CA TRP A 66 7.26 8.81 -6.45
C TRP A 66 7.50 7.93 -5.22
N ALA A 67 6.75 8.14 -4.13
CA ALA A 67 6.88 7.31 -2.94
C ALA A 67 6.06 6.01 -3.03
N GLY A 68 5.08 5.95 -3.93
CA GLY A 68 4.23 4.78 -4.15
C GLY A 68 4.82 3.79 -5.16
N GLY A 69 3.98 2.89 -5.66
CA GLY A 69 4.39 1.88 -6.63
C GLY A 69 4.82 0.55 -5.99
N LEU A 70 4.36 0.27 -4.77
CA LEU A 70 4.80 -0.89 -3.99
C LEU A 70 3.99 -2.13 -4.40
N HIS A 71 4.36 -2.69 -5.55
CA HIS A 71 3.55 -3.64 -6.32
C HIS A 71 3.53 -5.08 -5.79
N HIS A 72 4.41 -5.46 -4.86
CA HIS A 72 4.52 -6.84 -4.36
C HIS A 72 3.60 -7.16 -3.18
N ALA A 73 3.09 -6.15 -2.47
CA ALA A 73 2.25 -6.37 -1.31
C ALA A 73 0.98 -7.14 -1.69
N LYS A 74 0.64 -8.15 -0.89
CA LYS A 74 -0.53 -9.01 -1.08
C LYS A 74 -1.65 -8.62 -0.13
N LYS A 75 -2.80 -9.30 -0.25
CA LYS A 75 -3.97 -9.02 0.60
C LYS A 75 -3.69 -9.25 2.09
N CYS A 76 -2.90 -10.27 2.42
CA CYS A 76 -2.66 -10.72 3.79
C CYS A 76 -1.18 -11.02 4.08
N GLU A 77 -0.24 -10.49 3.30
CA GLU A 77 1.19 -10.64 3.56
C GLU A 77 2.00 -9.52 2.90
N ALA A 78 3.11 -9.13 3.55
CA ALA A 78 4.12 -8.28 2.95
C ALA A 78 5.01 -9.10 2.01
N SER A 79 5.58 -8.49 0.98
CA SER A 79 6.52 -9.16 0.06
C SER A 79 7.41 -8.14 -0.63
N GLY A 80 8.67 -8.49 -0.89
CA GLY A 80 9.59 -7.65 -1.68
C GLY A 80 9.66 -6.18 -1.21
N PHE A 81 9.82 -5.96 0.10
CA PHE A 81 9.82 -4.62 0.73
C PHE A 81 8.48 -3.86 0.67
N CYS A 82 7.41 -4.46 0.16
CA CYS A 82 6.07 -3.87 0.05
C CYS A 82 5.17 -4.38 1.17
N TYR A 83 4.55 -3.46 1.92
CA TYR A 83 3.70 -3.77 3.07
C TYR A 83 2.21 -3.50 2.82
N ILE A 84 1.89 -2.44 2.09
CA ILE A 84 0.55 -2.10 1.61
C ILE A 84 0.65 -1.89 0.11
N ASN A 85 -0.28 -2.49 -0.64
CA ASN A 85 -0.33 -2.30 -2.09
C ASN A 85 -1.12 -1.02 -2.42
N ASP A 86 -0.43 0.10 -2.50
CA ASP A 86 -1.03 1.41 -2.77
C ASP A 86 -1.63 1.49 -4.19
N LEU A 87 -1.05 0.76 -5.14
CA LEU A 87 -1.52 0.67 -6.51
C LEU A 87 -2.90 0.03 -6.59
N VAL A 88 -3.12 -1.08 -5.88
CA VAL A 88 -4.45 -1.72 -5.78
C VAL A 88 -5.48 -0.75 -5.22
N LEU A 89 -5.14 -0.02 -4.15
CA LEU A 89 -6.04 0.97 -3.54
C LEU A 89 -6.31 2.15 -4.48
N GLY A 90 -5.31 2.62 -5.22
CA GLY A 90 -5.46 3.64 -6.26
C GLY A 90 -6.35 3.20 -7.42
N ILE A 91 -6.17 1.97 -7.92
CA ILE A 91 -7.00 1.38 -8.99
C ILE A 91 -8.45 1.24 -8.51
N LEU A 92 -8.68 0.75 -7.29
CA LEU A 92 -10.03 0.68 -6.70
C LEU A 92 -10.69 2.07 -6.59
N GLU A 93 -9.91 3.11 -6.29
CA GLU A 93 -10.40 4.49 -6.30
C GLU A 93 -10.77 4.94 -7.73
N LEU A 94 -9.94 4.68 -8.74
CA LEU A 94 -10.23 4.99 -10.14
C LEU A 94 -11.47 4.25 -10.67
N LEU A 95 -11.63 2.97 -10.31
CA LEU A 95 -12.76 2.13 -10.70
C LEU A 95 -14.13 2.63 -10.18
N LYS A 96 -14.17 3.63 -9.31
CA LYS A 96 -15.42 4.32 -8.92
C LYS A 96 -15.99 5.17 -10.05
N TYR A 97 -15.16 5.67 -10.96
CA TYR A 97 -15.54 6.58 -12.05
C TYR A 97 -15.23 6.01 -13.44
N HIS A 98 -14.22 5.14 -13.53
CA HIS A 98 -13.77 4.56 -14.78
C HIS A 98 -14.28 3.12 -14.92
N ALA A 99 -14.93 2.82 -16.05
CA ALA A 99 -15.41 1.47 -16.33
C ALA A 99 -14.25 0.46 -16.45
N ARG A 100 -13.13 0.92 -17.02
CA ARG A 100 -11.90 0.14 -17.17
C ARG A 100 -10.65 0.93 -16.76
N VAL A 101 -9.67 0.26 -16.17
CA VAL A 101 -8.38 0.86 -15.78
C VAL A 101 -7.23 -0.01 -16.32
N LEU A 102 -6.30 0.60 -17.06
CA LEU A 102 -5.10 -0.08 -17.54
C LEU A 102 -3.94 0.15 -16.56
N TYR A 103 -3.36 -0.93 -16.06
CA TYR A 103 -2.12 -0.93 -15.27
C TYR A 103 -0.93 -1.32 -16.17
N ILE A 104 0.13 -0.52 -16.14
CA ILE A 104 1.39 -0.79 -16.86
C ILE A 104 2.51 -0.79 -15.83
N ASP A 105 3.24 -1.90 -15.77
CA ASP A 105 4.39 -2.06 -14.88
C ASP A 105 5.68 -2.14 -15.70
N ILE A 106 6.67 -1.34 -15.31
CA ILE A 106 8.00 -1.29 -15.94
C ILE A 106 9.12 -1.64 -14.96
N ASP A 107 8.77 -2.04 -13.73
CA ASP A 107 9.76 -2.55 -12.80
C ASP A 107 10.41 -3.82 -13.37
N VAL A 108 11.64 -4.09 -12.94
CA VAL A 108 12.37 -5.29 -13.36
C VAL A 108 11.74 -6.56 -12.77
N HIS A 109 11.08 -6.43 -11.62
CA HIS A 109 10.31 -7.50 -10.99
C HIS A 109 8.88 -7.51 -11.55
N HIS A 110 8.30 -8.70 -11.62
CA HIS A 110 6.89 -8.84 -12.01
C HIS A 110 5.99 -8.24 -10.92
N GLY A 111 5.05 -7.39 -11.32
CA GLY A 111 4.03 -6.77 -10.46
C GLY A 111 2.95 -7.73 -9.98
N ASP A 112 3.38 -8.79 -9.31
CA ASP A 112 2.59 -9.94 -8.91
C ASP A 112 1.45 -9.60 -7.93
N GLY A 113 1.63 -8.65 -7.02
CA GLY A 113 0.59 -8.24 -6.07
C GLY A 113 -0.58 -7.50 -6.74
N VAL A 114 -0.29 -6.66 -7.75
CA VAL A 114 -1.32 -5.98 -8.53
C VAL A 114 -2.03 -6.97 -9.46
N GLU A 115 -1.27 -7.85 -10.11
CA GLU A 115 -1.82 -8.92 -10.96
C GLU A 115 -2.80 -9.81 -10.18
N GLU A 116 -2.36 -10.33 -9.03
CA GLU A 116 -3.17 -11.22 -8.19
C GLU A 116 -4.47 -10.55 -7.73
N ALA A 117 -4.40 -9.28 -7.34
CA ALA A 117 -5.55 -8.52 -6.84
C ALA A 117 -6.68 -8.36 -7.89
N PHE A 118 -6.32 -8.34 -9.18
CA PHE A 118 -7.27 -8.13 -10.29
C PHE A 118 -7.36 -9.31 -11.26
N TYR A 119 -6.80 -10.48 -10.91
CA TYR A 119 -6.70 -11.65 -11.79
C TYR A 119 -8.05 -12.16 -12.34
N PHE A 120 -9.15 -11.91 -11.61
CA PHE A 120 -10.49 -12.40 -11.94
C PHE A 120 -11.48 -11.28 -12.33
N THR A 121 -11.00 -10.11 -12.77
CA THR A 121 -11.84 -9.02 -13.29
C THR A 121 -11.45 -8.65 -14.72
N ASP A 122 -12.44 -8.19 -15.50
CA ASP A 122 -12.27 -7.62 -16.85
C ASP A 122 -12.36 -6.09 -16.88
N ARG A 123 -12.61 -5.48 -15.72
CA ARG A 123 -12.60 -4.03 -15.50
C ARG A 123 -11.19 -3.48 -15.36
#